data_AF-A0A941VPE8-F1
#
_entry.id   AF-A0A941VPE8-F1
#
_cell.length_a   1.000
_cell.length_b   1.000
_cell.length_c   1.000
_cell.angle_alpha   90.00
_cell.angle_beta   90.00
_cell.angle_gamma   90.00
#
_symmetry.space_group_name_H-M   'P 1'
#
loop_
_entity.id
_entity.type
_entity.pdbx_description
1 polymer ?
#
loop_
_entity_poly.entity_id
_entity_poly.type
_entity_poly.pdbx_seq_one_letter_code
_entity_poly.pdbx_strand_id
1 'polypeptide(L)'
;MKSSRVILLCALFATALSVEPSYAAADDPCSQSGIVIRNATMLNLWYKKNDGVCSIWIHEHRFTIRPEDTMKIYSDMDCKTLYCPKNPTYKDYKSLDANGSCGVRILPNCNLSDM
;
A
#
# COMPACT_ATOMS: atom_id res chain seq x y z
N MET A 1 24.16 -25.82 57.52
CA MET A 1 24.47 -25.36 56.16
C MET A 1 23.41 -25.89 55.19
N LYS A 2 22.30 -25.16 55.00
CA LYS A 2 21.16 -25.54 54.13
C LYS A 2 20.57 -24.28 53.47
N SER A 3 21.38 -23.51 52.75
CA SER A 3 20.93 -22.27 52.09
C SER A 3 21.39 -22.17 50.64
N SER A 4 21.46 -23.29 49.92
CA SER A 4 22.05 -23.32 48.57
C SER A 4 21.07 -23.66 47.44
N ARG A 5 19.78 -23.89 47.71
CA ARG A 5 18.80 -24.30 46.69
C ARG A 5 17.75 -23.24 46.33
N VAL A 6 17.58 -22.21 47.14
CA VAL A 6 16.57 -21.17 46.90
C VAL A 6 17.03 -20.14 45.87
N ILE A 7 18.34 -19.89 45.79
CA ILE A 7 18.90 -18.87 44.88
C ILE A 7 18.84 -19.31 43.41
N LEU A 8 18.91 -20.62 43.13
CA LEU A 8 18.85 -21.15 41.76
C LEU A 8 17.47 -21.01 41.11
N LEU A 9 16.40 -20.94 41.92
CA LEU A 9 15.02 -20.82 41.43
C LEU A 9 14.64 -19.39 41.02
N CYS A 10 15.24 -18.36 41.64
CA CYS A 10 14.98 -16.97 41.27
C CYS A 10 15.68 -16.56 39.95
N ALA A 11 16.77 -17.23 39.57
CA ALA A 11 17.48 -16.94 38.32
C ALA A 11 16.76 -17.46 37.06
N LEU A 12 15.90 -18.47 37.19
CA LEU A 12 15.14 -19.07 36.08
C LEU A 12 13.87 -18.30 35.71
N PHE A 13 13.36 -17.44 36.60
CA PHE A 13 12.16 -16.62 36.33
C PHE A 13 12.47 -15.30 35.62
N ALA A 14 13.73 -14.83 35.67
CA ALA A 14 14.11 -13.56 35.07
C ALA A 14 14.32 -13.64 33.53
N THR A 15 14.46 -14.84 32.95
CA THR A 15 14.65 -15.03 31.50
C THR A 15 13.35 -15.22 30.73
N ALA A 16 12.21 -15.40 31.40
CA ALA A 16 10.92 -15.62 30.74
C ALA A 16 10.20 -14.32 30.33
N LEU A 17 10.68 -13.15 30.78
CA LEU A 17 10.05 -11.85 30.53
C LEU A 17 10.69 -11.04 29.40
N SER A 18 11.74 -11.55 28.77
CA SER A 18 12.43 -10.88 27.65
C SER A 18 12.00 -11.41 26.29
N VAL A 19 10.87 -12.10 26.19
CA VAL A 19 10.25 -12.39 24.90
C VAL A 19 9.59 -11.09 24.44
N GLU A 20 10.40 -10.19 23.90
CA GLU A 20 9.88 -9.08 23.12
C GLU A 20 8.99 -9.71 22.04
N PRO A 21 7.70 -9.34 21.95
CA PRO A 21 6.91 -9.74 20.81
C PRO A 21 7.61 -9.13 19.60
N SER A 22 8.35 -9.97 18.88
CA SER A 22 8.77 -9.68 17.53
C SER A 22 7.47 -9.62 16.74
N TYR A 23 6.85 -8.44 16.73
CA TYR A 23 5.84 -8.10 15.74
C TYR A 23 6.56 -8.20 14.41
N ALA A 24 6.51 -9.39 13.80
CA ALA A 24 6.81 -9.53 12.39
C ALA A 24 6.02 -8.42 11.71
N ALA A 25 6.72 -7.46 11.09
CA ALA A 25 6.07 -6.49 10.24
C ALA A 25 5.22 -7.32 9.29
N ALA A 26 3.88 -7.18 9.39
CA ALA A 26 2.97 -8.02 8.65
C ALA A 26 3.39 -7.95 7.18
N ASP A 27 3.81 -9.10 6.61
CA ASP A 27 4.27 -9.17 5.24
C ASP A 27 3.21 -8.52 4.35
N ASP A 28 3.61 -7.54 3.53
CA ASP A 28 2.69 -6.86 2.63
C ASP A 28 2.27 -7.82 1.52
N PRO A 29 1.04 -8.38 1.55
CA PRO A 29 0.63 -9.40 0.59
C PRO A 29 0.50 -8.84 -0.83
N CYS A 30 0.37 -7.51 -0.96
CA CYS A 30 0.23 -6.85 -2.24
C CYS A 30 1.57 -6.54 -2.90
N SER A 31 2.69 -6.69 -2.18
CA SER A 31 4.01 -6.31 -2.69
C SER A 31 4.45 -7.14 -3.90
N GLN A 32 4.03 -8.41 -3.96
CA GLN A 32 4.38 -9.33 -5.05
C GLN A 32 3.47 -9.15 -6.28
N SER A 33 2.16 -9.06 -6.06
CA SER A 33 1.15 -8.98 -7.12
C SER A 33 0.87 -7.55 -7.57
N GLY A 34 1.14 -6.56 -6.72
CA GLY A 34 0.76 -5.16 -6.87
C GLY A 34 -0.67 -4.87 -6.42
N ILE A 35 -0.98 -3.59 -6.31
CA ILE A 35 -2.33 -3.08 -6.03
C ILE A 35 -3.05 -2.83 -7.35
N VAL A 36 -4.25 -3.36 -7.49
CA VAL A 36 -5.13 -3.05 -8.61
C VAL A 36 -5.76 -1.68 -8.37
N ILE A 37 -5.67 -0.81 -9.37
CA ILE A 37 -6.27 0.52 -9.34
C ILE A 37 -7.37 0.57 -10.39
N ARG A 38 -8.59 0.90 -9.97
CA ARG A 38 -9.76 1.05 -10.84
C ARG A 38 -10.10 2.52 -11.04
N ASN A 39 -10.29 2.92 -12.29
CA ASN A 39 -10.91 4.21 -12.58
C ASN A 39 -12.42 4.15 -12.31
N ALA A 40 -12.88 4.70 -11.19
CA ALA A 40 -14.29 4.89 -10.90
C ALA A 40 -14.76 6.34 -11.15
N THR A 41 -13.95 7.15 -11.85
CA THR A 41 -14.39 8.45 -12.36
C THR A 41 -15.14 8.28 -13.68
N MET A 42 -16.18 9.11 -13.92
CA MET A 42 -16.91 9.16 -15.19
C MET A 42 -16.21 10.05 -16.24
N LEU A 43 -14.93 10.38 -16.03
CA LEU A 43 -14.17 11.28 -16.88
C LEU A 43 -13.23 10.51 -17.82
N ASN A 44 -13.00 11.08 -19.00
CA ASN A 44 -11.97 10.63 -19.94
C ASN A 44 -10.61 11.13 -19.49
N LEU A 45 -9.99 10.42 -18.55
CA LEU A 45 -8.65 10.75 -18.04
C LEU A 45 -7.56 10.11 -18.89
N TRP A 46 -6.34 10.56 -18.69
CA TRP A 46 -5.13 10.01 -19.29
C TRP A 46 -4.14 9.64 -18.19
N TYR A 47 -3.24 8.69 -18.44
CA TYR A 47 -2.24 8.29 -17.45
C TYR A 47 -0.89 7.96 -18.09
N LYS A 48 0.17 8.13 -17.31
CA LYS A 48 1.51 7.59 -17.60
C LYS A 48 1.93 6.68 -16.46
N LYS A 49 2.28 5.45 -16.78
CA LYS A 49 2.93 4.51 -15.87
C LYS A 49 4.43 4.49 -16.14
N ASN A 50 5.26 4.64 -15.11
CA ASN A 50 6.74 4.59 -15.20
C ASN A 50 7.31 5.48 -16.32
N ASP A 51 6.79 6.70 -16.43
CA ASP A 51 7.11 7.67 -17.48
C ASP A 51 6.95 7.17 -18.94
N GLY A 52 6.20 6.08 -19.14
CA GLY A 52 5.90 5.48 -20.44
C GLY A 52 4.94 6.29 -21.33
N VAL A 53 4.22 5.62 -22.23
CA VAL A 53 3.30 6.30 -23.17
C VAL A 53 2.09 6.88 -22.44
N CYS A 54 1.67 8.08 -22.85
CA CYS A 54 0.41 8.68 -22.39
C CYS A 54 -0.77 7.88 -22.96
N SER A 55 -1.54 7.23 -22.08
CA SER A 55 -2.61 6.32 -22.46
C SER A 55 -3.95 6.82 -21.92
N ILE A 56 -5.03 6.60 -22.68
CA ILE A 56 -6.38 6.90 -22.20
C ILE A 56 -6.74 5.98 -21.03
N TRP A 57 -7.28 6.55 -19.95
CA TRP A 57 -7.81 5.84 -18.81
C TRP A 57 -9.33 5.93 -18.80
N ILE A 58 -9.99 5.02 -19.51
CA ILE A 58 -11.45 4.96 -19.58
C ILE A 58 -12.07 4.52 -18.25
N HIS A 59 -13.36 4.82 -18.08
CA HIS A 59 -14.14 4.38 -16.92
C HIS A 59 -14.05 2.85 -16.74
N GLU A 60 -13.98 2.39 -15.49
CA GLU A 60 -13.83 0.99 -15.08
C GLU A 60 -12.52 0.30 -15.46
N HIS A 61 -11.64 0.95 -16.21
CA HIS A 61 -10.36 0.36 -16.58
C HIS A 61 -9.48 0.16 -15.34
N ARG A 62 -8.88 -1.03 -15.28
CA ARG A 62 -8.04 -1.50 -14.17
C ARG A 62 -6.61 -1.71 -14.64
N PHE A 63 -5.65 -1.35 -13.81
CA PHE A 63 -4.27 -1.79 -13.96
C PHE A 63 -3.61 -1.96 -12.61
N THR A 64 -2.45 -2.60 -12.61
CA THR A 64 -1.70 -2.94 -11.41
C THR A 64 -0.52 -2.00 -11.19
N ILE A 65 -0.31 -1.56 -9.94
CA ILE A 65 0.84 -0.78 -9.48
C ILE A 65 1.61 -1.58 -8.43
N ARG A 66 2.90 -1.81 -8.70
CA ARG A 66 3.87 -2.41 -7.78
C ARG A 66 4.61 -1.36 -6.96
N PRO A 67 5.35 -1.74 -5.90
CA PRO A 67 6.09 -0.80 -5.06
C PRO A 67 7.03 0.16 -5.81
N GLU A 68 7.66 -0.31 -6.89
CA GLU A 68 8.56 0.44 -7.76
C GLU A 68 7.85 1.24 -8.86
N ASP A 69 6.57 0.96 -9.09
CA ASP A 69 5.80 1.61 -10.14
C ASP A 69 5.42 3.04 -9.73
N THR A 70 5.37 3.91 -10.74
CA THR A 70 4.82 5.25 -10.62
C THR A 70 3.68 5.43 -11.61
N MET A 71 2.69 6.25 -11.25
CA MET A 71 1.52 6.45 -12.08
C MET A 71 0.94 7.83 -11.87
N LYS A 72 1.05 8.68 -12.90
CA LYS A 72 0.48 10.02 -12.91
C LYS A 72 -0.78 10.05 -13.75
N ILE A 73 -1.76 10.85 -13.33
CA ILE A 73 -3.06 10.99 -13.97
C ILE A 73 -3.20 12.41 -14.51
N TYR A 74 -3.71 12.54 -15.73
CA TYR A 74 -3.75 13.76 -16.50
C TYR A 74 -5.16 14.00 -17.06
N SER A 75 -5.49 15.27 -17.29
CA SER A 75 -6.75 15.69 -17.91
C SER A 75 -6.65 15.90 -19.43
N ASP A 76 -5.44 15.80 -19.99
CA ASP A 76 -5.15 15.99 -21.40
C ASP A 76 -4.42 14.81 -22.04
N MET A 77 -4.60 14.65 -23.35
CA MET A 77 -4.04 13.55 -24.14
C MET A 77 -2.52 13.60 -24.34
N ASP A 78 -1.89 14.74 -24.05
CA ASP A 78 -0.44 14.88 -24.11
C ASP A 78 0.23 14.60 -22.75
N CYS A 79 -0.57 14.37 -21.70
CA CYS A 79 -0.14 14.22 -20.32
C CYS A 79 0.72 15.41 -19.83
N LYS A 80 0.27 16.65 -20.06
CA LYS A 80 0.91 17.89 -19.61
C LYS A 80 0.27 18.49 -18.35
N THR A 81 -1.01 18.22 -18.13
CA THR A 81 -1.85 18.80 -17.09
C THR A 81 -2.26 17.72 -16.11
N LEU A 82 -1.67 17.73 -14.91
CA LEU A 82 -2.02 16.78 -13.86
C LEU A 82 -3.49 16.96 -13.45
N TYR A 83 -4.23 15.86 -13.43
CA TYR A 83 -5.59 15.82 -12.90
C TYR A 83 -5.58 15.76 -11.37
N CYS A 84 -4.70 14.92 -10.80
CA CYS A 84 -4.52 14.84 -9.36
C CYS A 84 -3.31 15.68 -8.93
N PRO A 85 -3.48 16.67 -8.01
CA PRO A 85 -2.38 17.54 -7.60
C PRO A 85 -1.29 16.78 -6.85
N LYS A 86 -1.66 15.69 -6.16
CA LYS A 86 -0.71 14.72 -5.58
C LYS A 86 -0.64 13.49 -6.47
N ASN A 87 0.57 12.99 -6.69
CA ASN A 87 0.83 11.71 -7.33
C ASN A 87 0.87 10.61 -6.26
N PRO A 88 -0.17 9.78 -6.09
CA PRO A 88 -0.19 8.78 -5.03
C PRO A 88 0.84 7.69 -5.31
N THR A 89 1.54 7.29 -4.26
CA THR A 89 2.51 6.20 -4.27
C THR A 89 1.83 4.87 -3.97
N TYR A 90 2.52 3.76 -4.23
CA TYR A 90 2.08 2.44 -3.76
C TYR A 90 1.67 2.43 -2.28
N LYS A 91 2.42 3.11 -1.41
CA LYS A 91 2.11 3.20 0.03
C LYS A 91 0.83 3.98 0.30
N ASP A 92 0.56 5.04 -0.46
CA ASP A 92 -0.70 5.79 -0.35
C ASP A 92 -1.88 4.87 -0.68
N TYR A 93 -1.79 4.10 -1.78
CA TYR A 93 -2.82 3.12 -2.14
C TYR A 93 -2.96 2.02 -1.09
N LYS A 94 -1.85 1.46 -0.60
CA LYS A 94 -1.89 0.38 0.40
C LYS A 94 -2.55 0.83 1.71
N SER A 95 -2.32 2.08 2.12
CA SER A 95 -2.92 2.63 3.33
C SER A 95 -4.45 2.75 3.27
N LEU A 96 -5.02 2.67 2.06
CA LEU A 96 -6.46 2.79 1.81
C LEU A 96 -7.14 1.43 1.60
N ASP A 97 -6.37 0.37 1.39
CA ASP A 97 -6.82 -1.02 1.25
C ASP A 97 -7.16 -1.61 2.62
N ALA A 98 -8.24 -1.11 3.23
CA ALA A 98 -8.64 -1.45 4.59
C ALA A 98 -9.03 -2.93 4.75
N ASN A 99 -9.54 -3.56 3.68
CA ASN A 99 -9.91 -4.96 3.65
C ASN A 99 -8.76 -5.92 3.29
N GLY A 100 -7.58 -5.42 2.91
CA GLY A 100 -6.45 -6.25 2.48
C GLY A 100 -6.64 -6.96 1.14
N SER A 101 -7.52 -6.47 0.27
CA SER A 101 -7.85 -7.05 -1.03
C SER A 101 -6.85 -6.72 -2.14
N CYS A 102 -5.89 -5.82 -1.86
CA CYS A 102 -4.99 -5.25 -2.86
C CYS A 102 -5.74 -4.49 -3.97
N GLY A 103 -6.86 -3.85 -3.63
CA GLY A 103 -7.71 -3.12 -4.57
C GLY A 103 -8.02 -1.70 -4.09
N VAL A 104 -7.82 -0.70 -4.95
CA VAL A 104 -8.23 0.68 -4.68
C VAL A 104 -8.96 1.27 -5.89
N ARG A 105 -10.00 2.06 -5.64
CA ARG A 105 -10.70 2.86 -6.66
C ARG A 105 -10.34 4.33 -6.57
N ILE A 106 -10.20 4.96 -7.73
CA ILE A 106 -10.09 6.42 -7.87
C ILE A 106 -11.46 6.98 -8.23
N LEU A 107 -11.97 7.84 -7.38
CA LEU A 107 -13.25 8.53 -7.50
C LEU A 107 -13.05 9.94 -8.09
N PRO A 108 -14.14 10.65 -8.44
CA PRO A 108 -14.06 12.05 -8.86
C PRO A 108 -13.28 12.92 -7.88
N ASN A 109 -12.61 13.95 -8.39
CA ASN A 109 -11.74 14.85 -7.63
C ASN A 109 -10.57 14.16 -6.92
N CYS A 110 -10.12 13.01 -7.44
CA CYS A 110 -8.98 12.26 -6.90
C CYS A 110 -9.18 11.73 -5.48
N ASN A 111 -10.44 11.57 -5.07
CA ASN A 111 -10.76 10.83 -3.86
C ASN A 111 -10.38 9.35 -4.08
N LEU A 112 -9.78 8.74 -3.07
CA LEU A 112 -9.38 7.34 -3.12
C LEU A 112 -10.16 6.56 -2.07
N SER A 113 -10.51 5.32 -2.39
CA SER A 113 -11.27 4.45 -1.49
C SER A 113 -10.91 3.00 -1.77
N ASP A 114 -10.98 2.17 -0.73
CA ASP A 114 -11.01 0.72 -0.87
C ASP A 114 -12.06 0.28 -1.90
N MET A 115 -11.80 -0.80 -2.65
CA MET A 115 -12.66 -1.26 -3.75
C MET A 115 -14.05 -1.73 -3.33
#